data_AF-A0A8X6PUV9-F1
#
_entry.id   AF-A0A8X6PUV9-F1
#
_cell.length_a   1.000
_cell.length_b   1.000
_cell.length_c   1.000
_cell.angle_alpha   90.00
_cell.angle_beta   90.00
_cell.angle_gamma   90.00
#
_symmetry.space_group_name_H-M   'P 1'
#
loop_
_entity.id
_entity.type
_entity.pdbx_description
1 polymer ?
#
loop_
_entity_poly.entity_id
_entity_poly.type
_entity_poly.pdbx_seq_one_letter_code
_entity_poly.pdbx_strand_id
1 'polypeptide(L)'
;MDSLNLSVIIDTNRDKPLNNITYHSSDLYDVPMALVIILSCCYGTISLVAVVGNMCVLLIVAVSRRMRTVTNYFIANLAVADIVIGLFAIPFQFQAALLQRWVLPPFMCAFCPFIQVMSVNVSIFSLAAIALERYRAVMHPIKAKTAQGSAKWIIVFIWIFSALFGVPYAMALRVTMVFDPDTGDMTKPFCQNTGIPGDIWKVYNYILVSLQYMVPLCLISLVYVNIGLKLRDTQMPGNKEGVRDNTVLKNRKK
;
A
#
# COMPACT_ATOMS: atom_id res chain seq x y z
N MET A 1 33.91 -44.73 24.99
CA MET A 1 33.08 -44.09 26.02
C MET A 1 32.74 -42.70 25.52
N ASP A 2 31.55 -42.36 25.05
CA ASP A 2 30.31 -43.11 24.85
C ASP A 2 29.54 -42.51 23.66
N SER A 3 28.94 -43.42 22.92
CA SER A 3 27.91 -43.29 21.89
C SER A 3 26.77 -42.32 22.21
N LEU A 4 26.45 -41.43 21.27
CA LEU A 4 25.11 -40.84 21.15
C LEU A 4 24.25 -41.76 20.27
N ASN A 5 23.35 -42.50 20.92
CA ASN A 5 22.25 -43.21 20.29
C ASN A 5 21.15 -42.21 19.93
N LEU A 6 20.76 -42.14 18.66
CA LEU A 6 19.37 -41.81 18.32
C LEU A 6 18.94 -42.61 17.09
N SER A 7 18.32 -43.75 17.38
CA SER A 7 17.62 -44.59 16.43
C SER A 7 16.40 -43.84 15.88
N VAL A 8 16.40 -43.52 14.59
CA VAL A 8 15.19 -43.20 13.85
C VAL A 8 14.92 -44.33 12.86
N ILE A 9 13.70 -44.82 12.97
CA ILE A 9 13.13 -46.04 12.39
C ILE A 9 12.78 -45.80 10.91
N ILE A 10 12.69 -46.90 10.14
CA ILE A 10 12.04 -47.11 8.83
C ILE A 10 13.03 -46.92 7.63
N ASP A 11 13.30 -47.86 6.73
CA ASP A 11 12.47 -48.91 6.11
C ASP A 11 13.32 -50.13 5.67
N THR A 12 12.76 -51.34 5.75
CA THR A 12 13.33 -52.61 5.28
C THR A 12 12.91 -52.90 3.83
N ASN A 13 13.68 -52.46 2.83
CA ASN A 13 13.86 -53.15 1.53
C ASN A 13 14.60 -52.29 0.47
N ARG A 14 15.92 -52.46 0.33
CA ARG A 14 16.63 -52.66 -0.96
C ARG A 14 18.14 -52.61 -0.74
N ASP A 15 18.81 -53.69 -1.13
CA ASP A 15 20.27 -53.78 -1.25
C ASP A 15 20.81 -52.79 -2.28
N LYS A 16 21.51 -51.73 -1.85
CA LYS A 16 22.51 -51.00 -2.65
C LYS A 16 23.64 -50.48 -1.76
N PRO A 17 24.92 -50.64 -2.16
CA PRO A 17 26.06 -50.19 -1.37
C PRO A 17 26.12 -48.65 -1.31
N LEU A 18 26.44 -48.13 -0.13
CA LEU A 18 26.59 -46.72 0.19
C LEU A 18 27.82 -46.13 -0.53
N ASN A 19 27.67 -45.77 -1.79
CA ASN A 19 28.65 -44.96 -2.50
C ASN A 19 28.62 -43.55 -1.94
N ASN A 20 29.80 -43.04 -1.53
CA ASN A 20 30.04 -41.68 -1.05
C ASN A 20 29.25 -40.65 -1.87
N ILE A 21 28.10 -40.24 -1.36
CA ILE A 21 27.43 -39.04 -1.81
C ILE A 21 28.21 -37.90 -1.16
N THR A 22 29.22 -37.40 -1.88
CA THR A 22 29.79 -36.09 -1.62
C THR A 22 28.62 -35.12 -1.77
N TYR A 23 28.07 -34.66 -0.65
CA TYR A 23 27.12 -33.55 -0.65
C TYR A 23 27.89 -32.35 -1.18
N HIS A 24 27.73 -32.09 -2.48
CA HIS A 24 28.08 -30.80 -3.04
C HIS A 24 27.24 -29.80 -2.26
N SER A 25 27.92 -29.02 -1.43
CA SER A 25 27.38 -27.89 -0.69
C SER A 25 26.42 -27.15 -1.60
N SER A 26 25.15 -27.22 -1.22
CA SER A 26 23.97 -26.67 -1.87
C SER A 26 24.27 -25.35 -2.56
N ASP A 27 23.70 -25.17 -3.74
CA ASP A 27 23.57 -23.89 -4.42
C ASP A 27 22.96 -22.87 -3.45
N LEU A 28 23.83 -22.20 -2.70
CA LEU A 28 23.55 -20.97 -2.03
C LEU A 28 22.97 -20.09 -3.14
N TYR A 29 21.70 -19.71 -3.05
CA TYR A 29 21.22 -18.58 -3.82
C TYR A 29 21.96 -17.35 -3.29
N ASP A 30 23.24 -17.24 -3.66
CA ASP A 30 24.07 -16.07 -3.48
C ASP A 30 23.43 -15.05 -4.40
N VAL A 31 22.47 -14.32 -3.82
CA VAL A 31 21.90 -13.14 -4.43
C VAL A 31 23.10 -12.33 -4.90
N PRO A 32 23.31 -12.11 -6.21
CA PRO A 32 24.52 -11.48 -6.68
C PRO A 32 24.73 -10.19 -5.92
N MET A 33 25.95 -9.95 -5.42
CA MET A 33 26.25 -8.74 -4.64
C MET A 33 25.79 -7.46 -5.38
N ALA A 34 25.89 -7.47 -6.71
CA ALA A 34 25.34 -6.44 -7.57
C ALA A 34 23.82 -6.23 -7.39
N LEU A 35 23.03 -7.31 -7.32
CA LEU A 35 21.58 -7.27 -7.11
C LEU A 35 21.26 -6.70 -5.72
N VAL A 36 21.98 -7.11 -4.68
CA VAL A 36 21.81 -6.57 -3.31
C VAL A 36 22.08 -5.07 -3.28
N ILE A 37 23.19 -4.62 -3.89
CA ILE A 37 23.54 -3.20 -4.00
C ILE A 37 22.45 -2.44 -4.76
N ILE A 38 22.01 -2.95 -5.91
CA ILE A 38 20.97 -2.33 -6.73
C ILE A 38 19.65 -2.21 -5.96
N LEU A 39 19.18 -3.31 -5.34
CA LEU A 39 17.94 -3.28 -4.56
C LEU A 39 18.06 -2.33 -3.36
N SER A 40 19.21 -2.31 -2.68
CA SER A 40 19.44 -1.41 -1.55
C SER A 40 19.38 0.05 -1.98
N CYS A 41 20.00 0.40 -3.10
CA CYS A 41 19.92 1.75 -3.65
C CYS A 41 18.49 2.10 -4.09
N CYS A 42 17.78 1.18 -4.76
CA CYS A 42 16.40 1.41 -5.21
C CYS A 42 15.43 1.58 -4.03
N TYR A 43 15.37 0.64 -3.09
CA TYR A 43 14.47 0.72 -1.94
C TYR A 43 14.81 1.92 -1.04
N GLY A 44 16.10 2.21 -0.84
CA GLY A 44 16.56 3.36 -0.07
C GLY A 44 16.17 4.70 -0.71
N THR A 45 16.36 4.84 -2.03
CA THR A 45 15.95 6.07 -2.75
C THR A 45 14.44 6.24 -2.80
N ILE A 46 13.66 5.16 -3.02
CA ILE A 46 12.19 5.22 -2.99
C ILE A 46 11.71 5.65 -1.60
N SER A 47 12.22 5.05 -0.53
CA SER A 47 11.89 5.42 0.85
C SER A 47 12.24 6.90 1.12
N LEU A 48 13.43 7.34 0.74
CA LEU A 48 13.87 8.72 0.94
C LEU A 48 12.98 9.72 0.19
N VAL A 49 12.72 9.48 -1.09
CA VAL A 49 11.87 10.34 -1.91
C VAL A 49 10.44 10.35 -1.39
N ALA A 50 9.90 9.20 -1.00
CA ALA A 50 8.58 9.11 -0.40
C ALA A 50 8.47 9.94 0.87
N VAL A 51 9.44 9.85 1.79
CA VAL A 51 9.42 10.60 3.04
C VAL A 51 9.63 12.09 2.79
N VAL A 52 10.70 12.48 2.09
CA VAL A 52 11.03 13.89 1.87
C VAL A 52 9.97 14.59 1.03
N GLY A 53 9.52 13.95 -0.06
CA GLY A 53 8.51 14.52 -0.96
C GLY A 53 7.17 14.74 -0.26
N ASN A 54 6.68 13.74 0.48
CA ASN A 54 5.41 13.87 1.19
C ASN A 54 5.51 14.78 2.42
N MET A 55 6.66 14.88 3.08
CA MET A 55 6.89 15.89 4.12
C MET A 55 6.79 17.30 3.55
N CYS A 56 7.39 17.56 2.38
CA CYS A 56 7.24 18.85 1.69
C CYS A 56 5.77 19.17 1.39
N VAL A 57 4.99 18.19 0.90
CA VAL A 57 3.55 18.35 0.66
C VAL A 57 2.81 18.75 1.95
N LEU A 58 3.08 18.06 3.07
CA LEU A 58 2.49 18.39 4.37
C LEU A 58 2.83 19.80 4.83
N LEU A 59 4.09 20.20 4.71
CA LEU A 59 4.55 21.55 5.08
C LEU A 59 3.85 22.63 4.26
N ILE A 60 3.75 22.45 2.93
CA ILE A 60 3.09 23.42 2.04
C ILE A 60 1.62 23.58 2.41
N VAL A 61 0.90 22.48 2.68
CA VAL A 61 -0.51 22.51 3.09
C VAL A 61 -0.68 23.14 4.48
N ALA A 62 0.23 22.87 5.42
CA ALA A 62 0.18 23.42 6.77
C ALA A 62 0.43 24.93 6.81
N VAL A 63 1.42 25.42 6.05
CA VAL A 63 1.84 26.84 6.05
C VAL A 63 0.85 27.71 5.28
N SER A 64 0.32 27.23 4.14
CA SER A 64 -0.51 28.06 3.27
C SER A 64 -1.98 28.08 3.71
N ARG A 65 -2.44 29.18 4.32
CA ARG A 65 -3.87 29.37 4.67
C ARG A 65 -4.79 29.29 3.44
N ARG A 66 -4.30 29.71 2.27
CA ARG A 66 -5.02 29.65 0.99
C ARG A 66 -5.27 28.21 0.52
N MET A 67 -4.47 27.26 1.02
CA MET A 67 -4.57 25.83 0.70
C MET A 67 -5.47 25.06 1.68
N ARG A 68 -6.26 25.72 2.55
CA ARG A 68 -7.18 25.02 3.48
C ARG A 68 -8.50 24.63 2.80
N THR A 69 -8.41 23.88 1.71
CA THR A 69 -9.57 23.31 0.99
C THR A 69 -9.75 21.84 1.36
N VAL A 70 -10.95 21.30 1.11
CA VAL A 70 -11.26 19.88 1.41
C VAL A 70 -10.32 18.93 0.66
N THR A 71 -10.07 19.17 -0.63
CA THR A 71 -9.09 18.38 -1.40
C THR A 71 -7.71 18.39 -0.76
N ASN A 72 -7.26 19.53 -0.25
CA ASN A 72 -5.92 19.64 0.33
C ASN A 72 -5.80 18.92 1.68
N TYR A 73 -6.89 18.76 2.44
CA TYR A 73 -6.89 17.87 3.60
C TYR A 73 -6.73 16.40 3.19
N PHE A 74 -7.36 15.95 2.10
CA PHE A 74 -7.14 14.59 1.58
C PHE A 74 -5.74 14.40 0.99
N ILE A 75 -5.17 15.43 0.35
CA ILE A 75 -3.77 15.41 -0.11
C ILE A 75 -2.81 15.30 1.08
N ALA A 76 -3.06 16.04 2.16
CA ALA A 76 -2.28 15.89 3.39
C ALA A 76 -2.45 14.50 3.99
N ASN A 77 -3.66 13.93 3.97
CA ASN A 77 -3.91 12.57 4.46
C ASN A 77 -3.13 11.51 3.67
N LEU A 78 -3.08 11.63 2.35
CA LEU A 78 -2.24 10.81 1.46
C LEU A 78 -0.77 10.92 1.84
N ALA A 79 -0.28 12.15 2.01
CA ALA A 79 1.11 12.39 2.36
C ALA A 79 1.50 11.73 3.71
N VAL A 80 0.62 11.77 4.72
CA VAL A 80 0.84 11.04 5.98
C VAL A 80 0.95 9.53 5.74
N ALA A 81 0.01 8.94 4.97
CA ALA A 81 0.03 7.51 4.69
C ALA A 81 1.31 7.08 3.94
N ASP A 82 1.74 7.86 2.95
CA ASP A 82 2.93 7.57 2.16
C ASP A 82 4.24 7.73 2.96
N ILE A 83 4.31 8.70 3.88
CA ILE A 83 5.43 8.79 4.85
C ILE A 83 5.50 7.54 5.71
N VAL A 84 4.36 7.09 6.23
CA VAL A 84 4.28 5.90 7.08
C VAL A 84 4.72 4.65 6.32
N ILE A 85 4.32 4.50 5.06
CA ILE A 85 4.79 3.45 4.15
C ILE A 85 6.31 3.55 3.95
N GLY A 86 6.81 4.75 3.64
CA GLY A 86 8.22 5.03 3.41
C GLY A 86 9.11 4.69 4.60
N LEU A 87 8.65 4.98 5.81
CA LEU A 87 9.40 4.75 7.05
C LEU A 87 9.36 3.29 7.54
N PHE A 88 8.21 2.62 7.43
CA PHE A 88 8.01 1.32 8.05
C PHE A 88 7.90 0.19 7.03
N ALA A 89 7.03 0.32 6.03
CA ALA A 89 6.72 -0.78 5.13
C ALA A 89 7.84 -1.07 4.12
N ILE A 90 8.45 -0.03 3.54
CA ILE A 90 9.51 -0.21 2.53
C ILE A 90 10.77 -0.86 3.11
N PRO A 91 11.34 -0.38 4.25
CA PRO A 91 12.50 -1.04 4.85
C PRO A 91 12.18 -2.46 5.33
N PHE A 92 10.96 -2.66 5.80
CA PHE A 92 10.46 -3.97 6.23
C PHE A 92 10.44 -5.00 5.09
N GLN A 93 9.87 -4.63 3.94
CA GLN A 93 9.83 -5.50 2.77
C GLN A 93 11.23 -5.79 2.21
N PHE A 94 12.08 -4.77 2.17
CA PHE A 94 13.46 -4.92 1.75
C PHE A 94 14.23 -5.92 2.63
N GLN A 95 14.12 -5.77 3.95
CA GLN A 95 14.68 -6.70 4.93
C GLN A 95 14.17 -8.13 4.73
N ALA A 96 12.87 -8.30 4.56
CA ALA A 96 12.24 -9.62 4.37
C ALA A 96 12.70 -10.27 3.04
N ALA A 97 12.87 -9.47 1.99
CA ALA A 97 13.31 -9.96 0.67
C ALA A 97 14.79 -10.38 0.68
N LEU A 98 15.67 -9.62 1.35
CA LEU A 98 17.12 -9.89 1.31
C LEU A 98 17.59 -10.97 2.27
N LEU A 99 17.18 -10.90 3.53
CA LEU A 99 17.86 -11.64 4.59
C LEU A 99 17.28 -13.04 4.80
N GLN A 100 16.12 -13.35 4.20
CA GLN A 100 15.43 -14.64 4.33
C GLN A 100 15.40 -15.15 5.78
N ARG A 101 15.39 -14.22 6.74
CA ARG A 101 15.38 -14.44 8.18
C ARG A 101 14.93 -13.15 8.87
N TRP A 102 14.33 -13.32 10.04
CA TRP A 102 13.83 -12.25 10.87
C TRP A 102 14.92 -11.74 11.82
N VAL A 103 15.35 -10.50 11.66
CA VAL A 103 16.37 -9.86 12.53
C VAL A 103 15.84 -8.66 13.33
N LEU A 104 14.59 -8.29 13.11
CA LEU A 104 13.95 -7.14 13.76
C LEU A 104 13.30 -7.54 15.10
N PRO A 105 12.87 -6.58 15.93
CA PRO A 105 12.07 -6.87 17.11
C PRO A 105 10.80 -7.68 16.77
N PRO A 106 10.40 -8.68 17.58
CA PRO A 106 9.27 -9.55 17.25
C PRO A 106 7.94 -8.82 16.98
N PHE A 107 7.70 -7.68 17.64
CA PHE A 107 6.49 -6.89 17.43
C PHE A 107 6.38 -6.33 16.01
N MET A 108 7.50 -6.06 15.33
CA MET A 108 7.52 -5.50 13.98
C MET A 108 6.95 -6.48 12.94
N CYS A 109 6.94 -7.79 13.22
CA CYS A 109 6.39 -8.82 12.33
C CYS A 109 4.89 -8.66 12.13
N ALA A 110 4.16 -8.27 13.18
CA ALA A 110 2.74 -7.94 13.08
C ALA A 110 2.53 -6.48 12.68
N PHE A 111 3.33 -5.56 13.23
CA PHE A 111 3.13 -4.13 13.11
C PHE A 111 3.38 -3.59 11.69
N CYS A 112 4.50 -3.95 11.05
CA CYS A 112 4.86 -3.38 9.74
C CYS A 112 3.85 -3.78 8.65
N PRO A 113 3.42 -5.04 8.53
CA PRO A 113 2.39 -5.44 7.58
C PRO A 113 1.00 -4.85 7.89
N PHE A 114 0.64 -4.74 9.18
CA PHE A 114 -0.58 -4.06 9.61
C PHE A 114 -0.60 -2.60 9.14
N ILE A 115 0.47 -1.86 9.44
CA ILE A 115 0.62 -0.45 9.05
C ILE A 115 0.64 -0.31 7.53
N GLN A 116 1.29 -1.22 6.81
CA GLN A 116 1.31 -1.21 5.35
C GLN A 116 -0.11 -1.31 4.79
N VAL A 117 -0.88 -2.31 5.21
CA VAL A 117 -2.25 -2.54 4.73
C VAL A 117 -3.16 -1.38 5.09
N MET A 118 -3.07 -0.90 6.33
CA MET A 118 -3.81 0.27 6.77
C MET A 118 -3.48 1.49 5.89
N SER A 119 -2.20 1.79 5.67
CA SER A 119 -1.78 2.98 4.90
C SER A 119 -2.19 2.89 3.43
N VAL A 120 -2.07 1.72 2.80
CA VAL A 120 -2.54 1.50 1.42
C VAL A 120 -4.05 1.73 1.31
N ASN A 121 -4.83 1.21 2.27
CA ASN A 121 -6.28 1.43 2.32
C ASN A 121 -6.62 2.92 2.54
N VAL A 122 -5.90 3.60 3.43
CA VAL A 122 -6.07 5.05 3.66
C VAL A 122 -5.84 5.82 2.36
N SER A 123 -4.79 5.48 1.60
CA SER A 123 -4.50 6.15 0.33
C SER A 123 -5.60 5.92 -0.70
N ILE A 124 -6.06 4.68 -0.87
CA ILE A 124 -7.12 4.32 -1.82
C ILE A 124 -8.43 5.04 -1.50
N PHE A 125 -8.88 4.99 -0.25
CA PHE A 125 -10.12 5.67 0.14
C PHE A 125 -9.99 7.20 0.07
N SER A 126 -8.80 7.76 0.31
CA SER A 126 -8.55 9.19 0.12
C SER A 126 -8.64 9.60 -1.35
N LEU A 127 -8.08 8.80 -2.27
CA LEU A 127 -8.20 9.04 -3.71
C LEU A 127 -9.66 8.96 -4.17
N ALA A 128 -10.42 7.99 -3.67
CA ALA A 128 -11.86 7.90 -3.94
C ALA A 128 -12.62 9.12 -3.40
N ALA A 129 -12.30 9.59 -2.20
CA ALA A 129 -12.90 10.78 -1.61
C ALA A 129 -12.58 12.04 -2.42
N ILE A 130 -11.34 12.21 -2.90
CA ILE A 130 -10.94 13.29 -3.81
C ILE A 130 -11.76 13.23 -5.11
N ALA A 131 -11.88 12.06 -5.73
CA ALA A 131 -12.66 11.89 -6.94
C ALA A 131 -14.12 12.30 -6.72
N LEU A 132 -14.76 11.83 -5.65
CA LEU A 132 -16.14 12.18 -5.30
C LEU A 132 -16.32 13.67 -4.99
N GLU A 133 -15.35 14.30 -4.33
CA GLU A 133 -15.35 15.74 -4.10
C GLU A 133 -15.33 16.51 -5.43
N ARG A 134 -14.44 16.12 -6.35
CA ARG A 134 -14.37 16.73 -7.70
C ARG A 134 -15.65 16.52 -8.48
N TYR A 135 -16.22 15.33 -8.42
CA TYR A 135 -17.52 15.04 -9.04
C TYR A 135 -18.61 15.98 -8.52
N ARG A 136 -18.75 16.11 -7.20
CA ARG A 136 -19.75 17.00 -6.59
C ARG A 136 -19.53 18.46 -6.95
N ALA A 137 -18.27 18.91 -6.96
CA ALA A 137 -17.93 20.29 -7.31
C ALA A 137 -18.32 20.64 -8.75
N VAL A 138 -18.13 19.71 -9.70
CA VAL A 138 -18.47 19.90 -11.12
C VAL A 138 -19.96 19.74 -11.38
N MET A 139 -20.59 18.68 -10.85
CA MET A 139 -21.98 18.34 -11.15
C MET A 139 -22.99 19.16 -10.34
N HIS A 140 -22.65 19.55 -9.11
CA HIS A 140 -23.57 20.19 -8.16
C HIS A 140 -22.89 21.34 -7.37
N PRO A 141 -22.46 22.43 -8.04
CA PRO A 141 -21.61 23.47 -7.44
C PRO A 141 -22.23 24.16 -6.21
N ILE A 142 -23.56 24.33 -6.17
CA ILE A 142 -24.27 24.98 -5.05
C ILE A 142 -24.30 24.05 -3.81
N LYS A 143 -24.53 22.75 -4.00
CA LYS A 143 -24.56 21.74 -2.91
C LYS A 143 -23.15 21.35 -2.45
N ALA A 144 -22.13 21.52 -3.29
CA ALA A 144 -20.75 21.19 -2.95
C ALA A 144 -20.17 22.10 -1.86
N LYS A 145 -20.55 23.40 -1.83
CA LYS A 145 -20.08 24.35 -0.82
C LYS A 145 -20.57 24.02 0.60
N THR A 146 -21.78 23.51 0.75
CA THR A 146 -22.35 23.17 2.07
C THR A 146 -21.79 21.88 2.65
N ALA A 147 -21.29 20.96 1.81
CA ALA A 147 -20.70 19.69 2.24
C ALA A 147 -19.24 19.78 2.73
N GLN A 148 -18.61 20.97 2.69
CA GLN A 148 -17.17 21.14 2.95
C GLN A 148 -16.76 20.89 4.42
N GLY A 149 -17.70 20.97 5.36
CA GLY A 149 -17.42 20.75 6.79
C GLY A 149 -17.13 19.28 7.17
N SER A 150 -17.51 18.32 6.32
CA SER A 150 -17.47 16.89 6.68
C SER A 150 -16.14 16.19 6.39
N ALA A 151 -15.17 16.87 5.76
CA ALA A 151 -13.91 16.26 5.31
C ALA A 151 -13.10 15.62 6.45
N LYS A 152 -13.05 16.27 7.61
CA LYS A 152 -12.34 15.76 8.80
C LYS A 152 -12.96 14.45 9.31
N TRP A 153 -14.29 14.38 9.34
CA TRP A 153 -15.01 13.16 9.72
C TRP A 153 -14.81 12.02 8.73
N ILE A 154 -14.76 12.34 7.43
CA ILE A 154 -14.44 11.35 6.39
C ILE A 154 -13.03 10.80 6.60
N ILE A 155 -12.04 11.65 6.91
CA ILE A 155 -10.67 11.19 7.19
C ILE A 155 -10.66 10.25 8.41
N VAL A 156 -11.29 10.62 9.52
CA VAL A 156 -11.37 9.76 10.71
C VAL A 156 -12.01 8.40 10.37
N PHE A 157 -13.10 8.40 9.61
CA PHE A 157 -13.75 7.19 9.14
C PHE A 157 -12.82 6.33 8.27
N ILE A 158 -12.09 6.95 7.33
CA ILE A 158 -11.11 6.27 6.48
C ILE A 158 -10.05 5.57 7.34
N TRP A 159 -9.51 6.23 8.36
CA TRP A 159 -8.49 5.64 9.24
C TRP A 159 -9.04 4.45 10.02
N ILE A 160 -10.21 4.59 10.65
CA ILE A 160 -10.84 3.50 11.42
C ILE A 160 -11.13 2.30 10.52
N PHE A 161 -11.75 2.54 9.37
CA PHE A 161 -12.09 1.47 8.43
C PHE A 161 -10.83 0.81 7.87
N SER A 162 -9.81 1.58 7.49
CA SER A 162 -8.54 1.04 7.00
C SER A 162 -7.80 0.21 8.04
N ALA A 163 -7.82 0.64 9.30
CA ALA A 163 -7.24 -0.09 10.43
C ALA A 163 -7.98 -1.42 10.65
N LEU A 164 -9.31 -1.41 10.58
CA LEU A 164 -10.13 -2.63 10.69
C LEU A 164 -9.74 -3.67 9.63
N PHE A 165 -9.53 -3.26 8.38
CA PHE A 165 -9.05 -4.15 7.33
C PHE A 165 -7.63 -4.66 7.58
N GLY A 166 -6.79 -3.94 8.32
CA GLY A 166 -5.44 -4.37 8.69
C GLY A 166 -5.41 -5.38 9.85
N VAL A 167 -6.43 -5.43 10.71
CA VAL A 167 -6.46 -6.27 11.92
C VAL A 167 -6.08 -7.74 11.65
N PRO A 168 -6.55 -8.40 10.59
CA PRO A 168 -6.16 -9.78 10.31
C PRO A 168 -4.65 -9.98 10.15
N TYR A 169 -3.91 -9.02 9.57
CA TYR A 169 -2.44 -9.09 9.51
C TYR A 169 -1.81 -8.99 10.91
N ALA A 170 -2.32 -8.10 11.76
CA ALA A 170 -1.84 -7.96 13.13
C ALA A 170 -2.10 -9.22 13.97
N MET A 171 -3.18 -9.95 13.71
CA MET A 171 -3.51 -11.20 14.38
C MET A 171 -2.73 -12.41 13.82
N ALA A 172 -2.59 -12.46 12.50
CA ALA A 172 -2.01 -13.59 11.77
C ALA A 172 -0.49 -13.73 11.99
N LEU A 173 0.25 -12.64 11.88
CA LEU A 173 1.70 -12.69 11.71
C LEU A 173 2.44 -12.77 13.04
N ARG A 174 3.28 -13.79 13.18
CA ARG A 174 4.14 -14.00 14.35
C ARG A 174 5.53 -14.45 13.91
N VAL A 175 6.51 -14.22 14.78
CA VAL A 175 7.85 -14.75 14.60
C VAL A 175 7.88 -16.19 15.09
N THR A 176 8.27 -17.12 14.24
CA THR A 176 8.44 -18.53 14.58
C THR A 176 9.77 -19.05 14.09
N MET A 177 10.29 -20.05 14.79
CA MET A 177 11.53 -20.73 14.41
C MET A 177 11.20 -21.81 13.38
N VAL A 178 11.81 -21.73 12.20
CA VAL A 178 11.63 -22.70 11.11
C VAL A 178 12.93 -23.46 10.94
N PHE A 179 12.83 -24.78 10.76
CA PHE A 179 13.96 -25.64 10.46
C PHE A 179 14.58 -25.23 9.14
N ASP A 180 15.90 -25.01 9.15
CA ASP A 180 16.65 -24.74 7.94
C ASP A 180 17.12 -26.06 7.33
N PRO A 181 16.52 -26.51 6.20
CA PRO A 181 16.89 -27.77 5.56
C PRO A 181 18.36 -27.80 5.10
N ASP A 182 19.03 -26.65 4.99
CA ASP A 182 20.41 -26.55 4.51
C ASP A 182 21.46 -26.76 5.60
N THR A 183 21.10 -26.55 6.88
CA THR A 183 22.04 -26.66 8.01
C THR A 183 21.76 -27.83 8.93
N GLY A 184 20.67 -28.59 8.69
CA GLY A 184 20.40 -29.88 9.33
C GLY A 184 20.05 -29.84 10.82
N ASP A 185 20.42 -28.77 11.53
CA ASP A 185 20.23 -28.60 12.97
C ASP A 185 19.89 -27.14 13.38
N MET A 186 20.00 -26.15 12.49
CA MET A 186 19.74 -24.76 12.85
C MET A 186 18.31 -24.33 12.52
N THR A 187 17.63 -23.72 13.50
CA THR A 187 16.38 -23.01 13.25
C THR A 187 16.64 -21.53 12.98
N LYS A 188 16.03 -20.98 11.93
CA LYS A 188 16.06 -19.53 11.65
C LYS A 188 14.71 -18.89 12.01
N PRO A 189 14.68 -17.69 12.60
CA PRO A 189 13.43 -17.00 12.88
C PRO A 189 12.81 -16.48 11.57
N PHE A 190 11.51 -16.71 11.37
CA PHE A 190 10.74 -16.20 10.23
C PHE A 190 9.47 -15.52 10.72
N CYS A 191 9.02 -14.49 9.99
CA CYS A 191 7.72 -13.88 10.20
C CYS A 191 6.71 -14.53 9.25
N GLN A 192 5.77 -15.30 9.80
CA GLN A 192 4.78 -16.02 9.01
C GLN A 192 3.38 -16.01 9.65
N ASN A 193 2.37 -16.30 8.83
CA ASN A 193 1.00 -16.42 9.30
C ASN A 193 0.85 -17.72 10.10
N THR A 194 0.58 -17.56 11.39
CA THR A 194 0.27 -18.66 12.32
C THR A 194 -1.07 -18.48 13.02
N GLY A 195 -1.59 -17.25 13.05
CA GLY A 195 -2.84 -16.91 13.74
C GLY A 195 -4.12 -17.21 12.94
N ILE A 196 -4.03 -17.42 11.63
CA ILE A 196 -5.20 -17.63 10.76
C ILE A 196 -5.02 -18.88 9.87
N PRO A 197 -6.04 -19.74 9.72
CA PRO A 197 -6.01 -20.87 8.80
C PRO A 197 -5.67 -20.46 7.36
N GLY A 198 -4.90 -21.30 6.67
CA GLY A 198 -4.39 -20.98 5.33
C GLY A 198 -5.46 -20.64 4.29
N ASP A 199 -6.60 -21.32 4.31
CA ASP A 199 -7.70 -21.07 3.36
C ASP A 199 -8.36 -19.72 3.61
N ILE A 200 -8.62 -19.38 4.88
CA ILE A 200 -9.16 -18.08 5.29
C ILE A 200 -8.17 -16.97 4.93
N TRP A 201 -6.88 -17.19 5.20
CA TRP A 201 -5.83 -16.23 4.84
C TRP A 201 -5.78 -15.95 3.35
N LYS A 202 -5.83 -16.99 2.50
CA LYS A 202 -5.87 -16.84 1.04
C LYS A 202 -7.09 -16.06 0.58
N VAL A 203 -8.29 -16.46 1.02
CA VAL A 203 -9.55 -15.78 0.66
C VAL A 203 -9.53 -14.31 1.08
N TYR A 204 -9.07 -14.02 2.30
CA TYR A 204 -8.92 -12.66 2.80
C TYR A 204 -7.96 -11.83 1.93
N ASN A 205 -6.79 -12.37 1.56
CA ASN A 205 -5.84 -11.67 0.69
C ASN A 205 -6.44 -11.40 -0.71
N TYR A 206 -7.18 -12.35 -1.28
CA TYR A 206 -7.88 -12.14 -2.55
C TYR A 206 -8.93 -11.03 -2.46
N ILE A 207 -9.72 -11.02 -1.39
CA ILE A 207 -10.71 -9.96 -1.13
C ILE A 207 -10.00 -8.61 -0.98
N LEU A 208 -8.92 -8.56 -0.21
CA LEU A 208 -8.16 -7.34 0.04
C LEU A 208 -7.59 -6.76 -1.27
N VAL A 209 -6.95 -7.58 -2.10
CA VAL A 209 -6.42 -7.15 -3.41
C VAL A 209 -7.54 -6.72 -4.35
N SER A 210 -8.64 -7.47 -4.39
CA SER A 210 -9.80 -7.13 -5.23
C SER A 210 -10.41 -5.79 -4.83
N LEU A 211 -10.57 -5.55 -3.53
CA LEU A 211 -11.04 -4.28 -2.97
C LEU A 211 -10.06 -3.14 -3.29
N GLN A 212 -8.76 -3.38 -3.14
CA GLN A 212 -7.73 -2.37 -3.33
C GLN A 212 -7.48 -2.00 -4.79
N TYR A 213 -7.81 -2.87 -5.74
CA TYR A 213 -7.55 -2.63 -7.16
C TYR A 213 -8.84 -2.31 -7.92
N MET A 214 -9.87 -3.15 -7.82
CA MET A 214 -11.07 -3.03 -8.66
C MET A 214 -11.96 -1.87 -8.23
N VAL A 215 -12.17 -1.68 -6.93
CA VAL A 215 -13.04 -0.60 -6.42
C VAL A 215 -12.50 0.78 -6.80
N PRO A 216 -11.23 1.15 -6.50
CA PRO A 216 -10.71 2.45 -6.89
C PRO A 216 -10.67 2.63 -8.40
N LEU A 217 -10.26 1.62 -9.18
CA LEU A 217 -10.22 1.75 -10.64
C LEU A 217 -11.61 2.03 -11.22
N CYS A 218 -12.62 1.25 -10.84
CA CYS A 218 -13.98 1.45 -11.30
C CYS A 218 -14.54 2.82 -10.85
N LEU A 219 -14.40 3.16 -9.56
CA LEU A 219 -14.92 4.41 -9.02
C LEU A 219 -14.27 5.63 -9.66
N ILE A 220 -12.94 5.66 -9.74
CA ILE A 220 -12.17 6.77 -10.33
C ILE A 220 -12.53 6.90 -11.80
N SER A 221 -12.53 5.80 -12.55
CA SER A 221 -12.87 5.82 -13.99
C SER A 221 -14.27 6.35 -14.24
N LEU A 222 -15.28 5.84 -13.54
CA LEU A 222 -16.66 6.30 -13.69
C LEU A 222 -16.82 7.78 -13.34
N VAL A 223 -16.19 8.23 -12.26
CA VAL A 223 -16.24 9.64 -11.85
C VAL A 223 -15.61 10.54 -12.91
N TYR A 224 -14.39 10.23 -13.35
CA TYR A 224 -13.67 11.07 -14.31
C TYR A 224 -14.30 11.05 -15.71
N VAL A 225 -14.86 9.92 -16.14
CA VAL A 225 -15.64 9.83 -17.39
C VAL A 225 -16.86 10.76 -17.31
N ASN A 226 -17.65 10.71 -16.23
CA ASN A 226 -18.81 11.59 -16.07
C ASN A 226 -18.43 13.07 -16.03
N ILE A 227 -17.33 13.42 -15.36
CA ILE A 227 -16.79 14.79 -15.35
C ILE A 227 -16.43 15.21 -16.78
N GLY A 228 -15.73 14.37 -17.54
CA GLY A 228 -15.34 14.64 -18.92
C GLY A 228 -16.54 14.87 -19.84
N LEU A 229 -17.58 14.02 -19.74
CA LEU A 229 -18.82 14.19 -20.49
C LEU A 229 -19.53 15.49 -20.14
N LYS A 230 -19.63 15.82 -18.85
CA LYS A 230 -20.25 17.07 -18.40
C LYS A 230 -19.51 18.30 -18.91
N LEU A 231 -18.18 18.29 -18.85
CA LEU A 231 -17.36 19.39 -19.35
C LEU A 231 -17.45 19.54 -20.87
N ARG A 232 -17.63 18.45 -21.61
CA ARG A 232 -17.87 18.49 -23.07
C ARG A 232 -19.19 19.19 -23.41
N ASP A 233 -20.25 18.89 -22.66
CA ASP A 233 -21.57 19.44 -22.92
C ASP A 233 -21.73 20.88 -22.39
N THR A 234 -20.89 21.27 -21.42
CA THR A 234 -20.86 22.64 -20.91
C THR A 234 -20.04 23.50 -21.88
N GLN A 235 -20.70 24.11 -22.87
CA GLN A 235 -20.04 25.03 -23.80
C GLN A 235 -19.14 26.03 -23.05
N MET A 236 -17.89 26.16 -23.51
CA MET A 236 -16.94 27.10 -22.94
C MET A 236 -17.56 28.52 -22.92
N PRO A 237 -17.47 29.25 -21.79
CA PRO A 237 -18.19 30.51 -21.58
C PRO A 237 -17.95 31.59 -22.66
N GLY A 238 -16.88 31.47 -23.45
CA GLY A 238 -16.59 32.37 -24.58
C GLY A 238 -17.70 32.43 -25.65
N ASN A 239 -18.50 31.37 -25.83
CA ASN A 239 -19.59 31.43 -26.83
C ASN A 239 -20.78 32.29 -26.37
N LYS A 240 -21.01 32.40 -25.06
CA LYS A 240 -22.09 33.26 -24.52
C LYS A 240 -21.68 34.73 -24.46
N GLU A 241 -20.39 35.02 -24.29
CA GLU A 241 -19.87 36.38 -24.34
C GLU A 241 -19.92 36.95 -25.76
N GLY A 242 -19.52 36.19 -26.79
CA GLY A 242 -19.63 36.65 -28.19
C GLY A 242 -21.08 36.91 -28.63
N VAL A 243 -22.04 36.09 -28.19
CA VAL A 243 -23.47 36.30 -28.46
C VAL A 243 -24.02 37.49 -27.66
N ARG A 244 -23.63 37.65 -26.39
CA ARG A 244 -24.04 38.79 -25.55
C ARG A 244 -23.46 40.11 -26.08
N ASP A 245 -22.19 40.14 -26.46
CA ASP A 245 -21.53 41.31 -27.02
C ASP A 245 -22.12 41.69 -28.38
N ASN A 246 -22.41 40.72 -29.26
CA ASN A 246 -23.13 40.98 -30.51
C ASN A 246 -24.54 41.53 -30.28
N THR A 247 -25.23 41.07 -29.23
CA THR A 247 -26.56 41.58 -28.88
C THR A 247 -26.50 43.02 -28.37
N VAL A 248 -25.51 43.33 -27.52
CA VAL A 248 -25.25 44.69 -27.03
C VAL A 248 -24.86 45.64 -28.17
N LEU A 249 -24.03 45.19 -29.10
CA LEU A 249 -23.64 45.97 -30.29
C LEU A 249 -24.82 46.23 -31.24
N LYS A 250 -25.73 45.26 -31.41
CA LYS A 250 -26.95 45.45 -32.20
C LYS A 250 -27.88 46.52 -31.60
N ASN A 251 -28.02 46.51 -30.28
CA ASN A 251 -28.88 47.48 -29.59
C ASN A 251 -28.31 48.89 -29.56
N ARG A 252 -26.98 49.06 -29.68
CA ARG A 252 -26.33 50.38 -29.82
C ARG A 252 -26.48 51.02 -31.20
N LYS A 253 -26.93 50.28 -32.21
CA LYS A 253 -27.11 50.77 -33.60
C LYS A 253 -28.56 51.17 -33.93
N LYS A 254 -29.46 51.10 -32.96
CA LYS A 254 -30.83 51.65 -33.02
C LYS A 254 -30.89 52.91 -32.17
#